data_AF-A0A7V3KCS9-F1
#
_entry.id   AF-A0A7V3KCS9-F1
#
_cell.length_a   1.000
_cell.length_b   1.000
_cell.length_c   1.000
_cell.angle_alpha   90.00
_cell.angle_beta   90.00
_cell.angle_gamma   90.00
#
_symmetry.space_group_name_H-M   'P 1'
#
loop_
_entity.id
_entity.type
_entity.pdbx_description
1 polymer ?
#
loop_
_entity_poly.entity_id
_entity_poly.type
_entity_poly.pdbx_seq_one_letter_code
_entity_poly.pdbx_strand_id
1 'polypeptide(L)'
;MVKDFFKTLISPSFDDFITLKLLRILYVFGYCVWGIVVFIGGITLLVAAFETKEALGIVGGLALFLIGVPITWFIGVLFLRIWVEMIIVFFKIEENTMTLVRQGKISQPK
;
A
#
# COMPACT_ATOMS: atom_id res chain seq x y z
N MET A 1 -13.42 -9.37 -16.86
CA MET A 1 -13.16 -8.38 -15.78
C MET A 1 -11.79 -8.57 -15.13
N VAL A 2 -11.49 -9.66 -14.42
CA VAL A 2 -10.15 -9.88 -13.83
C VAL A 2 -9.07 -10.06 -14.91
N LYS A 3 -9.34 -10.84 -15.97
CA LYS A 3 -8.40 -11.06 -17.08
C LYS A 3 -8.01 -9.79 -17.84
N ASP A 4 -8.96 -8.87 -17.99
CA ASP A 4 -8.74 -7.62 -18.73
C ASP A 4 -7.84 -6.66 -17.94
N PHE A 5 -7.96 -6.63 -16.61
CA PHE A 5 -7.11 -5.83 -15.73
C PHE A 5 -5.63 -6.25 -15.78
N PHE A 6 -5.34 -7.55 -15.71
CA PHE A 6 -3.96 -8.05 -15.82
C PHE A 6 -3.38 -7.85 -17.23
N LYS A 7 -4.22 -7.91 -18.27
CA LYS A 7 -3.80 -7.65 -19.65
C LYS A 7 -3.40 -6.19 -19.86
N THR A 8 -4.13 -5.24 -19.25
CA THR A 8 -3.79 -3.82 -19.29
C THR A 8 -2.59 -3.47 -18.40
N LEU A 9 -2.45 -4.12 -17.24
CA LEU A 9 -1.31 -3.97 -16.32
C LEU A 9 0.05 -4.35 -16.93
N ILE A 10 0.07 -5.38 -17.80
CA ILE A 10 1.29 -5.93 -18.42
C ILE A 10 1.50 -5.31 -19.83
N SER A 11 0.59 -4.46 -20.30
CA SER A 11 0.77 -3.76 -21.57
C SER A 11 1.74 -2.57 -21.38
N PRO A 12 2.82 -2.46 -22.18
CA PRO A 12 3.79 -1.35 -22.09
C PRO A 12 3.27 0.01 -22.60
N SER A 13 1.95 0.11 -22.88
CA SER A 13 1.29 1.31 -23.40
C SER A 13 0.75 2.14 -22.23
N PHE A 14 1.46 3.21 -21.87
CA PHE A 14 1.07 4.17 -20.83
C PHE A 14 0.20 5.34 -21.36
N ASP A 15 -0.54 5.14 -22.45
CA ASP A 15 -1.30 6.22 -23.11
C ASP A 15 -2.58 6.65 -22.37
N ASP A 16 -3.09 5.84 -21.44
CA ASP A 16 -4.25 6.19 -20.61
C ASP A 16 -3.85 6.29 -19.13
N PHE A 17 -4.26 7.38 -18.48
CA PHE A 17 -4.16 7.65 -17.03
C PHE A 17 -5.02 6.66 -16.20
N ILE A 18 -4.72 5.37 -16.29
CA ILE A 18 -5.29 4.30 -15.44
C ILE A 18 -4.70 4.36 -14.04
N THR A 19 -3.66 5.18 -13.84
CA THR A 19 -2.81 5.20 -12.66
C THR A 19 -3.60 5.38 -11.36
N LEU A 20 -4.59 6.27 -11.30
CA LEU A 20 -5.41 6.45 -10.10
C LEU A 20 -6.25 5.20 -9.74
N LYS A 21 -6.73 4.45 -10.75
CA LYS A 21 -7.44 3.18 -10.53
C LYS A 21 -6.47 2.09 -10.07
N LEU A 22 -5.26 2.06 -10.63
CA LEU A 22 -4.21 1.14 -10.23
C LEU A 22 -3.78 1.38 -8.77
N LEU A 23 -3.62 2.64 -8.35
CA LEU A 23 -3.24 2.98 -6.99
C LEU A 23 -4.26 2.50 -5.94
N ARG A 24 -5.56 2.51 -6.26
CA ARG A 24 -6.59 1.94 -5.38
C ARG A 24 -6.38 0.44 -5.18
N ILE A 25 -6.06 -0.28 -6.27
CA ILE A 25 -5.82 -1.72 -6.23
C ILE A 25 -4.52 -2.02 -5.49
N LEU A 26 -3.48 -1.21 -5.71
CA LEU A 26 -2.21 -1.32 -4.99
C LEU A 26 -2.39 -1.10 -3.48
N TYR A 27 -3.21 -0.13 -3.07
CA TYR A 27 -3.50 0.10 -1.66
C TYR A 27 -4.23 -1.10 -1.02
N VAL A 28 -5.29 -1.60 -1.65
CA VAL A 28 -6.04 -2.76 -1.14
C VAL A 28 -5.15 -4.00 -1.08
N PHE A 29 -4.35 -4.23 -2.13
CA PHE A 29 -3.40 -5.34 -2.17
C PHE A 29 -2.36 -5.21 -1.06
N GLY A 30 -1.72 -4.05 -0.92
CA GLY A 30 -0.72 -3.78 0.11
C GLY A 30 -1.29 -3.93 1.52
N TYR A 31 -2.51 -3.44 1.77
CA TYR A 31 -3.19 -3.58 3.06
C TYR A 31 -3.43 -5.05 3.41
N CYS A 32 -3.95 -5.85 2.47
CA CYS A 32 -4.21 -7.27 2.68
C CYS A 32 -2.91 -8.05 2.90
N VAL A 33 -1.91 -7.85 2.03
CA VAL A 33 -0.62 -8.54 2.12
C VAL A 33 0.09 -8.19 3.43
N TRP A 34 0.13 -6.91 3.79
CA TRP A 34 0.73 -6.48 5.06
C TRP A 34 0.03 -7.10 6.26
N GLY A 35 -1.31 -7.10 6.27
CA GLY A 35 -2.10 -7.78 7.29
C GLY A 35 -1.72 -9.25 7.46
N ILE A 36 -1.66 -9.99 6.35
CA ILE A 36 -1.30 -11.41 6.35
C ILE A 36 0.14 -11.62 6.84
N VAL A 37 1.10 -10.84 6.34
CA VAL A 37 2.52 -10.97 6.70
C VAL A 37 2.74 -10.72 8.18
N VAL A 38 2.18 -9.64 8.72
CA VAL A 38 2.34 -9.29 10.15
C VAL A 38 1.65 -10.34 11.02
N PHE A 39 0.47 -10.82 10.62
CA PHE A 39 -0.25 -11.83 11.39
C PHE A 39 0.49 -13.17 11.42
N ILE A 40 0.93 -13.67 10.26
CA ILE A 40 1.72 -14.90 10.17
C ILE A 40 3.04 -14.76 10.94
N GLY A 41 3.76 -13.65 10.75
CA GLY A 41 4.99 -13.38 11.49
C GLY A 41 4.78 -13.35 13.00
N GLY A 42 3.67 -12.75 13.46
CA GLY A 42 3.26 -12.76 14.85
C GLY A 42 3.02 -14.18 15.40
N ILE A 43 2.30 -15.02 14.65
CA ILE A 43 2.08 -16.43 15.03
C ILE A 43 3.40 -17.18 15.10
N THR A 44 4.29 -17.01 14.12
CA THR A 44 5.61 -17.68 14.10
C THR A 44 6.43 -17.31 15.34
N LEU A 45 6.47 -16.03 15.71
CA LEU A 45 7.16 -15.58 16.92
C LEU A 45 6.50 -16.13 18.20
N LEU A 46 5.17 -16.21 18.24
CA LEU A 46 4.46 -16.78 19.37
C LEU A 46 4.79 -18.27 19.54
N VAL A 47 4.76 -19.05 18.46
CA VAL A 47 5.12 -20.48 18.50
C VAL A 47 6.56 -20.67 18.98
N ALA A 48 7.52 -19.91 18.43
CA ALA A 48 8.91 -19.96 18.86
C ALA A 48 9.07 -19.62 20.36
N ALA A 49 8.27 -18.68 20.88
CA ALA A 49 8.29 -18.35 22.30
C ALA A 49 7.81 -19.50 23.19
N PHE A 50 6.79 -20.27 22.76
CA PHE A 50 6.33 -21.46 23.50
C PHE A 50 7.35 -22.61 23.46
N GLU A 51 8.15 -22.72 22.41
CA GLU A 51 9.19 -23.75 22.29
C GLU A 51 10.33 -23.59 23.32
N THR A 52 10.57 -22.37 23.79
CA THR A 52 11.60 -22.10 24.81
C THR A 52 11.32 -22.77 26.15
N LYS A 53 10.04 -23.09 26.46
CA LYS A 53 9.57 -23.61 27.76
C LYS A 53 9.89 -22.71 28.97
N GLU A 54 10.38 -21.50 28.74
CA GLU A 54 10.66 -20.52 29.77
C GLU A 54 9.43 -19.63 29.98
N ALA A 55 9.02 -19.44 31.24
CA ALA A 55 7.87 -18.60 31.57
C ALA A 55 8.02 -17.16 31.06
N LEU A 56 9.23 -16.59 31.15
CA LEU A 56 9.57 -15.28 30.63
C LEU A 56 9.45 -15.20 29.10
N GLY A 57 9.90 -16.25 28.40
CA GLY A 57 9.78 -16.35 26.93
C GLY A 57 8.32 -16.38 26.49
N ILE A 58 7.49 -17.21 27.13
CA ILE A 58 6.05 -17.33 26.82
C ILE A 58 5.32 -16.00 27.05
N VAL A 59 5.54 -15.34 28.19
CA VAL A 59 4.91 -14.06 28.51
C VAL A 59 5.35 -12.97 27.52
N GLY A 60 6.63 -12.94 27.17
CA GLY A 60 7.17 -12.01 26.17
C GLY A 60 6.56 -12.23 24.78
N GLY A 61 6.47 -13.49 24.34
CA GLY A 61 5.83 -13.85 23.07
C GLY A 61 4.35 -13.47 23.01
N LEU A 62 3.61 -13.71 24.10
CA LEU A 62 2.19 -13.35 24.19
C LEU A 62 2.00 -11.82 24.18
N ALA A 63 2.84 -11.06 24.88
CA ALA A 63 2.81 -9.60 24.86
C ALA A 63 3.12 -9.03 23.47
N LEU A 64 4.15 -9.56 22.80
CA LEU A 64 4.48 -9.17 21.41
C LEU A 64 3.36 -9.52 20.44
N PHE A 65 2.69 -10.66 20.61
CA PHE A 65 1.56 -11.02 19.76
C PHE A 65 0.33 -10.14 20.02
N LEU A 66 -0.07 -9.93 21.27
CA LEU A 66 -1.29 -9.19 21.58
C LEU A 66 -1.17 -7.68 21.38
N ILE A 67 0.03 -7.12 21.58
CA ILE A 67 0.27 -5.68 21.55
C ILE A 67 1.12 -5.31 20.33
N GLY A 68 2.23 -6.03 20.11
CA GLY A 68 3.17 -5.74 19.04
C GLY A 68 2.58 -5.94 17.64
N VAL A 69 1.79 -7.00 17.41
CA VAL A 69 1.15 -7.25 16.10
C VAL A 69 0.17 -6.15 15.71
N PRO A 70 -0.83 -5.76 16.54
CA PRO A 70 -1.72 -4.65 16.19
C PRO A 70 -1.01 -3.32 15.95
N ILE A 71 0.01 -2.99 16.76
CA ILE A 71 0.79 -1.76 16.61
C ILE A 71 1.56 -1.78 15.28
N THR A 72 2.29 -2.87 15.01
CA THR A 72 3.08 -3.03 13.78
C THR A 72 2.18 -2.98 12.54
N TRP A 73 1.03 -3.63 12.61
CA TRP A 73 0.03 -3.58 11.56
C TRP A 73 -0.43 -2.14 11.29
N PHE A 74 -0.85 -1.41 12.33
CA PHE A 74 -1.35 -0.04 12.21
C PHE A 74 -0.29 0.92 11.64
N ILE A 75 0.94 0.84 12.15
CA ILE A 75 2.08 1.64 11.65
C ILE A 75 2.32 1.35 10.17
N GLY A 76 2.34 0.09 9.75
CA GLY A 76 2.56 -0.24 8.34
C GLY A 76 1.42 0.19 7.43
N VAL A 77 0.15 0.14 7.89
CA VAL A 77 -0.99 0.70 7.14
C VAL A 77 -0.87 2.21 6.98
N LEU A 78 -0.48 2.93 8.03
CA LEU A 78 -0.23 4.37 7.96
C LEU A 78 0.89 4.67 6.96
N PHE A 79 1.98 3.91 6.99
CA PHE A 79 3.09 4.09 6.06
C PHE A 79 2.66 3.83 4.60
N LEU A 80 1.90 2.75 4.36
CA LEU A 80 1.32 2.45 3.06
C LEU A 80 0.42 3.59 2.56
N ARG A 81 -0.39 4.17 3.45
CA ARG A 81 -1.26 5.30 3.12
C ARG A 81 -0.45 6.52 2.68
N ILE A 82 0.56 6.89 3.47
CA ILE A 82 1.44 8.03 3.15
C ILE A 82 2.12 7.79 1.79
N TRP A 83 2.64 6.59 1.56
CA TRP A 83 3.27 6.24 0.28
C TRP A 83 2.33 6.36 -0.92
N VAL A 84 1.13 5.78 -0.82
CA VAL A 84 0.14 5.86 -1.91
C VAL A 84 -0.28 7.31 -2.13
N GLU A 85 -0.50 8.10 -1.08
CA GLU A 85 -0.84 9.51 -1.18
C GLU A 85 0.26 10.33 -1.87
N MET A 86 1.53 10.10 -1.54
CA MET A 86 2.65 10.75 -2.23
C MET A 86 2.65 10.44 -3.74
N ILE A 87 2.43 9.18 -4.11
CA ILE A 87 2.37 8.79 -5.52
C ILE A 87 1.17 9.47 -6.22
N ILE A 88 0.00 9.54 -5.58
CA ILE A 88 -1.17 10.27 -6.09
C ILE A 88 -0.82 11.75 -6.34
N VAL A 89 -0.12 12.38 -5.41
CA VAL A 89 0.26 13.80 -5.53
C VAL A 89 1.13 14.03 -6.76
N PHE A 90 2.11 13.17 -7.04
CA PHE A 90 2.94 13.28 -8.24
C PHE A 90 2.12 13.22 -9.53
N PHE A 91 1.19 12.27 -9.64
CA PHE A 91 0.31 12.16 -10.82
C PHE A 91 -0.64 13.36 -10.96
N LYS A 92 -1.15 13.88 -9.84
CA LYS A 92 -1.99 15.09 -9.86
C LYS A 92 -1.22 16.33 -10.31
N ILE A 93 0.07 16.44 -9.98
CA ILE A 93 0.91 17.57 -10.43
C ILE A 93 1.05 17.56 -11.95
N GLU A 94 1.28 16.39 -12.54
CA GLU A 94 1.36 16.23 -13.99
C GLU A 94 0.03 16.62 -14.67
N GLU A 95 -1.10 16.07 -14.19
CA GLU A 95 -2.43 16.34 -14.73
C GLU A 95 -2.80 17.84 -14.65
N ASN A 96 -2.50 18.48 -13.52
CA ASN A 96 -2.71 19.91 -13.33
C ASN A 96 -1.82 20.73 -14.26
N THR A 97 -0.56 20.33 -14.47
CA THR A 97 0.37 21.02 -15.38
C THR A 97 -0.11 20.95 -16.83
N MET A 98 -0.56 19.77 -17.29
CA MET A 98 -1.14 19.62 -18.64
C MET A 98 -2.38 20.50 -18.82
N THR A 99 -3.22 20.57 -17.79
CA THR A 99 -4.44 21.40 -17.79
C THR A 99 -4.11 22.88 -17.92
N LEU A 100 -3.11 23.38 -17.18
CA LEU A 100 -2.66 24.77 -17.25
C LEU A 100 -2.13 25.14 -18.64
N VAL A 101 -1.31 24.28 -19.25
CA VAL A 101 -0.79 24.50 -20.62
C VAL A 101 -1.93 24.55 -21.64
N ARG A 102 -2.94 23.68 -21.50
CA ARG A 102 -4.10 23.64 -22.40
C ARG A 102 -4.95 24.91 -22.27
N GLN A 103 -5.15 25.41 -21.05
CA GLN A 103 -5.89 26.65 -20.81
C GLN A 103 -5.14 27.88 -21.34
N GLY A 104 -3.82 27.98 -21.11
CA GLY A 104 -2.99 29.07 -21.62
C GLY A 104 -2.98 29.19 -23.16
N LYS A 105 -3.15 28.08 -23.88
CA LYS A 105 -3.29 28.08 -25.35
C LYS A 105 -4.64 28.61 -25.84
N ILE A 106 -5.71 28.53 -25.03
CA ILE A 106 -7.06 29.00 -25.39
C ILE A 106 -7.19 30.52 -25.15
N SER A 107 -6.40 31.08 -24.22
CA SER A 107 -6.47 32.49 -23.81
C SER A 107 -5.66 33.46 -24.68
N GLN A 108 -4.89 32.98 -25.66
CA GLN A 108 -4.14 33.82 -26.60
C GLN A 108 -5.08 34.27 -27.74
N PRO A 109 -5.52 35.54 -27.81
CA PRO A 109 -6.18 36.05 -29.01
C PRO A 109 -5.19 36.03 -30.17
N LYS A 110 -5.65 35.54 -31.33
CA LYS A 110 -4.87 35.53 -32.58
C LYS A 110 -4.41 36.93 -32.98
#